data_AF-A0A8C2G656-F1
#
_entry.id   AF-A0A8C2G656-F1
#
_cell.length_a   1.000
_cell.length_b   1.000
_cell.length_c   1.000
_cell.angle_alpha   90.00
_cell.angle_beta   90.00
_cell.angle_gamma   90.00
#
_symmetry.space_group_name_H-M   'P 1'
#
loop_
_entity.id
_entity.type
_entity.pdbx_description
1 polymer ?
#
loop_
_entity_poly.entity_id
_entity_poly.type
_entity_poly.pdbx_seq_one_letter_code
_entity_poly.pdbx_strand_id
1 'polypeptide(L)'
;SETSTESFAPAYHLILEGILILWIIRLLFSKTYKLQERSDLTEKEKEELIEEWQPEPLVPPVSKDHPSLNYDVVTGPPSHKIIVNGKECINFASFNFLGLLDSERVKLKALSSLKKYGVGTCGPRGFYGTFGR
;
A
#
# COMPACT_ATOMS: atom_id res chain seq x y z
N SER A 1 60.13 33.32 21.84
CA SER A 1 59.61 33.93 20.61
C SER A 1 59.21 32.80 19.69
N GLU A 2 57.92 32.49 19.73
CA GLU A 2 57.24 31.61 18.76
C GLU A 2 57.36 32.21 17.35
N THR A 3 57.48 31.37 16.32
CA THR A 3 56.74 31.51 15.05
C THR A 3 56.99 30.30 14.13
N SER A 4 56.03 29.37 14.18
CA SER A 4 55.42 28.61 13.07
C SER A 4 56.33 28.01 11.98
N THR A 5 56.67 26.74 12.15
CA THR A 5 56.97 25.81 11.07
C THR A 5 55.71 25.58 10.22
N GLU A 6 55.58 26.26 9.08
CA GLU A 6 54.55 25.93 8.09
C GLU A 6 54.84 24.54 7.50
N SER A 7 54.04 23.55 7.87
CA SER A 7 54.10 22.21 7.29
C SER A 7 53.57 22.28 5.85
N PHE A 8 54.47 22.50 4.90
CA PHE A 8 54.14 22.43 3.48
C PHE A 8 53.69 21.00 3.19
N ALA A 9 52.39 20.81 2.90
CA ALA A 9 51.85 19.51 2.57
C ALA A 9 52.66 18.92 1.39
N PRO A 10 53.05 17.63 1.42
CA PRO A 10 53.80 17.01 0.34
C PRO A 10 53.06 17.22 -0.99
N ALA A 11 53.77 17.46 -2.09
CA ALA A 11 53.18 17.78 -3.40
C ALA A 11 52.09 16.78 -3.86
N TYR A 12 52.17 15.53 -3.41
CA TYR A 12 51.16 14.49 -3.63
C TYR A 12 49.78 14.84 -3.06
N HIS A 13 49.69 15.56 -1.95
CA HIS A 13 48.43 16.00 -1.35
C HIS A 13 47.70 17.00 -2.24
N LEU A 14 48.42 17.98 -2.83
CA LEU A 14 47.86 18.97 -3.75
C LEU A 14 47.36 18.31 -5.06
N ILE A 15 48.10 17.32 -5.56
CA ILE A 15 47.71 16.55 -6.75
C ILE A 15 46.45 15.72 -6.46
N LEU A 16 46.40 15.05 -5.31
CA LEU A 16 45.25 14.22 -4.91
C LEU A 16 44.01 15.07 -4.66
N GLU A 17 44.15 16.24 -4.03
CA GLU A 17 43.07 17.19 -3.81
C GLU A 17 42.51 17.73 -5.14
N GLY A 18 43.37 18.03 -6.11
CA GLY A 18 42.95 18.44 -7.45
C GLY A 18 42.15 17.34 -8.18
N ILE A 19 42.59 16.09 -8.10
CA ILE A 19 41.88 14.94 -8.68
C ILE A 19 40.52 14.74 -7.99
N LEU A 20 40.48 14.86 -6.66
CA LEU A 20 39.25 14.70 -5.88
C LEU A 20 38.22 15.77 -6.24
N ILE A 21 38.63 17.05 -6.33
CA ILE A 21 37.77 18.16 -6.72
C ILE A 21 37.24 17.93 -8.14
N LEU A 22 38.09 17.52 -9.08
CA LEU A 22 37.68 17.22 -10.44
C LEU A 22 36.66 16.06 -10.50
N TRP A 23 36.82 15.06 -9.63
CA TRP A 23 35.92 13.91 -9.52
C TRP A 23 34.57 14.30 -8.89
N ILE A 24 34.57 15.16 -7.86
CA ILE A 24 33.36 15.72 -7.25
C ILE A 24 32.60 16.57 -8.27
N ILE A 25 33.28 17.45 -9.01
CA ILE A 25 32.70 18.24 -10.10
C ILE A 25 32.07 17.29 -11.13
N ARG A 26 32.82 16.29 -11.61
CA ARG A 26 32.31 15.29 -12.54
C ARG A 26 31.07 14.57 -11.98
N LEU A 27 31.05 14.18 -10.71
CA LEU A 27 29.91 13.51 -10.08
C LEU A 27 28.67 14.40 -9.97
N LEU A 28 28.86 15.68 -9.61
CA LEU A 28 27.77 16.65 -9.54
C LEU A 28 27.15 16.89 -10.93
N PHE A 29 27.97 16.98 -11.98
CA PHE A 29 27.48 17.15 -13.36
C PHE A 29 26.96 15.86 -14.00
N SER A 30 27.47 14.68 -13.62
CA SER A 30 27.02 13.40 -14.16
C SER A 30 25.66 12.94 -13.62
N LYS A 31 25.15 13.56 -12.54
CA LYS A 31 23.91 13.11 -11.87
C LYS A 31 22.63 13.83 -12.28
N THR A 32 22.68 14.78 -13.20
CA THR A 32 21.46 15.18 -13.92
C THR A 32 21.22 14.22 -15.09
N TYR A 33 21.21 12.92 -14.79
CA TYR A 33 20.33 12.03 -15.55
C TYR A 33 18.93 12.47 -15.16
N LYS A 34 18.31 13.25 -16.05
CA LYS A 34 16.87 13.45 -16.01
C LYS A 34 16.29 12.04 -15.93
N LEU A 35 15.78 11.65 -14.76
CA LEU A 35 14.89 10.50 -14.68
C LEU A 35 13.89 10.80 -15.77
N GLN A 36 13.88 9.97 -16.82
CA GLN A 36 12.98 10.14 -17.94
C GLN A 36 11.59 10.28 -17.33
N GLU A 37 11.08 11.51 -17.29
CA GLU A 37 9.72 11.78 -16.90
C GLU A 37 8.92 10.86 -17.79
N ARG A 38 8.21 9.90 -17.16
CA ARG A 38 7.33 9.00 -17.89
C ARG A 38 6.51 9.92 -18.78
N SER A 39 6.70 9.82 -20.09
CA SER A 39 5.99 10.65 -21.06
C SER A 39 4.52 10.60 -20.68
N ASP A 40 3.93 11.76 -20.39
CA ASP A 40 2.53 11.84 -20.02
C ASP A 40 1.72 11.20 -21.14
N LEU A 41 1.18 10.02 -20.87
CA LEU A 41 0.39 9.26 -21.84
C LEU A 41 -0.77 10.13 -22.30
N THR A 42 -0.91 10.25 -23.61
CA THR A 42 -2.05 10.92 -24.24
C THR A 42 -3.33 10.21 -23.80
N GLU A 43 -4.46 10.92 -23.70
CA GLU A 43 -5.73 10.31 -23.28
C GLU A 43 -6.10 9.08 -24.12
N LYS A 44 -5.80 9.11 -25.42
CA LYS A 44 -5.99 7.99 -26.35
C LYS A 44 -5.16 6.74 -25.97
N GLU A 45 -3.89 6.91 -25.62
CA GLU A 45 -3.03 5.80 -25.23
C GLU A 45 -3.51 5.16 -23.91
N LYS A 46 -4.07 5.96 -22.99
CA LYS A 46 -4.67 5.43 -21.76
C LYS A 46 -5.92 4.60 -22.05
N GLU A 47 -6.78 5.05 -22.96
CA GLU A 47 -7.98 4.32 -23.37
C GLU A 47 -7.62 2.99 -24.03
N GLU A 48 -6.64 2.98 -24.94
CA GLU A 48 -6.13 1.76 -25.58
C GLU A 48 -5.57 0.77 -24.54
N LEU A 49 -4.78 1.25 -23.57
CA LEU A 49 -4.26 0.41 -22.48
C LEU A 49 -5.37 -0.16 -21.59
N ILE A 50 -6.44 0.61 -21.32
CA ILE A 50 -7.59 0.14 -20.54
C ILE A 50 -8.36 -0.94 -21.31
N GLU A 51 -8.52 -0.77 -22.62
CA GLU A 51 -9.20 -1.73 -23.49
C GLU A 51 -8.40 -3.04 -23.63
N GLU A 52 -7.08 -2.93 -23.77
CA GLU A 52 -6.19 -4.10 -23.87
C GLU A 52 -6.04 -4.83 -22.53
N TRP A 53 -6.16 -4.14 -21.40
CA TRP A 53 -5.90 -4.72 -20.10
C TRP A 53 -6.91 -5.82 -19.73
N GLN A 54 -6.40 -7.05 -19.60
CA GLN A 54 -7.13 -8.20 -19.07
C GLN A 54 -6.46 -8.63 -17.75
N PRO A 55 -7.15 -8.54 -16.60
CA PRO A 55 -6.57 -8.98 -15.34
C PRO A 55 -6.35 -10.49 -15.34
N GLU A 56 -5.20 -10.91 -14.83
CA GLU A 56 -4.98 -12.31 -14.52
C GLU A 56 -6.00 -12.78 -13.47
N PRO A 57 -6.58 -13.99 -13.63
CA PRO A 57 -7.48 -14.55 -12.62
C PRO A 57 -6.79 -14.63 -11.26
N LEU A 58 -7.47 -14.14 -10.21
CA LEU A 58 -6.96 -14.20 -8.83
C LEU A 58 -6.69 -15.64 -8.36
N VAL A 59 -7.35 -16.63 -8.97
CA VAL A 59 -7.22 -18.05 -8.68
C VAL A 59 -7.22 -18.85 -9.99
N PRO A 60 -6.50 -19.99 -10.05
CA PRO A 60 -6.55 -20.87 -11.22
C PRO A 60 -7.97 -21.41 -11.44
N PRO A 61 -8.33 -21.80 -12.67
CA PRO A 61 -9.63 -22.40 -12.94
C PRO A 61 -9.78 -23.72 -12.17
N VAL A 62 -10.84 -23.81 -11.37
CA VAL A 62 -11.19 -25.00 -10.58
C VAL A 62 -12.33 -25.75 -11.26
N SER A 63 -12.33 -27.09 -11.19
CA SER A 63 -13.44 -27.91 -11.68
C SER A 63 -14.75 -27.50 -10.99
N LYS A 64 -15.86 -27.46 -11.74
CA LYS A 64 -17.19 -27.09 -11.22
C LYS A 64 -17.67 -28.05 -10.13
N ASP A 65 -17.19 -29.29 -10.14
CA ASP A 65 -17.58 -30.33 -9.17
C ASP A 65 -16.71 -30.31 -7.90
N HIS A 66 -15.87 -29.28 -7.72
CA HIS A 66 -15.00 -29.19 -6.56
C HIS A 66 -15.83 -28.98 -5.28
N PRO A 67 -15.66 -29.80 -4.21
CA PRO A 67 -16.47 -29.73 -3.01
C PRO A 67 -16.52 -28.35 -2.36
N SER A 68 -15.43 -27.58 -2.43
CA SER A 68 -15.39 -26.20 -1.88
C SER A 68 -16.25 -25.19 -2.63
N LEU A 69 -16.78 -25.53 -3.80
CA LEU A 69 -17.75 -24.69 -4.52
C LEU A 69 -19.19 -24.97 -4.09
N ASN A 70 -19.44 -26.04 -3.32
CA ASN A 70 -20.75 -26.36 -2.77
C ASN A 70 -20.84 -25.87 -1.32
N TYR A 71 -21.26 -24.63 -1.14
CA TYR A 71 -21.46 -24.01 0.17
C TYR A 71 -22.77 -23.22 0.20
N ASP A 72 -23.36 -23.14 1.40
CA ASP A 72 -24.53 -22.33 1.63
C ASP A 72 -24.14 -20.84 1.65
N VAL A 73 -24.81 -20.04 0.83
CA VAL A 73 -24.60 -18.59 0.77
C VAL A 73 -25.61 -17.92 1.68
N VAL A 74 -25.10 -17.24 2.70
CA VAL A 74 -25.91 -16.39 3.58
C VAL A 74 -25.92 -14.96 3.04
N THR A 75 -27.10 -14.43 2.79
CA THR A 75 -27.30 -13.03 2.35
C THR A 75 -28.11 -12.24 3.36
N GLY A 76 -27.87 -10.92 3.36
CA GLY A 76 -28.48 -9.98 4.30
C GLY A 76 -27.62 -9.70 5.54
N PRO A 77 -28.09 -8.79 6.42
CA PRO A 77 -27.38 -8.48 7.65
C PRO A 77 -27.36 -9.69 8.60
N PRO A 78 -26.31 -9.82 9.43
CA PRO A 78 -26.20 -10.88 10.44
C PRO A 78 -27.17 -10.64 11.60
N SER A 79 -28.46 -10.83 11.35
CA SER A 79 -29.56 -10.61 12.30
C SER A 79 -30.20 -11.93 12.74
N HIS A 80 -31.30 -11.85 13.47
CA HIS A 80 -32.11 -12.99 13.92
C HIS A 80 -32.81 -13.73 12.76
N LYS A 81 -33.04 -13.04 11.65
CA LYS A 81 -33.51 -13.61 10.38
C LYS A 81 -32.45 -13.40 9.30
N ILE A 82 -32.17 -14.44 8.54
CA ILE A 82 -31.18 -14.45 7.46
C ILE A 82 -31.75 -15.17 6.23
N ILE A 83 -31.13 -14.95 5.07
CA ILE A 83 -31.51 -15.64 3.84
C ILE A 83 -30.38 -16.62 3.50
N VAL A 84 -30.69 -17.91 3.43
CA VAL A 84 -29.76 -18.97 3.05
C VAL A 84 -30.18 -19.53 1.70
N ASN A 85 -29.34 -19.39 0.67
CA ASN A 85 -29.63 -19.81 -0.71
C ASN A 85 -31.00 -19.31 -1.22
N GLY A 86 -31.35 -18.06 -0.88
CA GLY A 86 -32.63 -17.44 -1.27
C GLY A 86 -33.84 -17.80 -0.40
N LYS A 87 -33.67 -18.61 0.65
CA LYS A 87 -34.75 -18.99 1.59
C LYS A 87 -34.61 -18.25 2.91
N GLU A 88 -35.70 -17.67 3.40
CA GLU A 88 -35.72 -17.02 4.72
C GLU A 88 -35.61 -18.07 5.84
N CYS A 89 -34.72 -17.84 6.80
CA CYS A 89 -34.39 -18.74 7.89
C CYS A 89 -34.19 -17.95 9.20
N ILE A 90 -34.40 -18.61 10.35
CA ILE A 90 -34.07 -18.05 11.66
C ILE A 90 -32.62 -18.42 12.01
N ASN A 91 -31.83 -17.43 12.40
CA ASN A 91 -30.40 -17.57 12.68
C ASN A 91 -30.15 -17.99 14.13
N PHE A 92 -29.88 -19.28 14.33
CA PHE A 92 -29.41 -19.86 15.60
C PHE A 92 -27.90 -20.20 15.61
N ALA A 93 -27.20 -19.92 14.50
CA ALA A 93 -25.80 -20.30 14.33
C ALA A 93 -24.81 -19.19 14.71
N SER A 94 -25.25 -17.92 14.70
CA SER A 94 -24.35 -16.79 14.98
C SER A 94 -24.21 -16.48 16.47
N PHE A 95 -23.03 -16.02 16.87
CA PHE A 95 -22.75 -15.49 18.22
C PHE A 95 -23.22 -14.02 18.39
N ASN A 96 -24.33 -13.63 17.76
CA ASN A 96 -24.88 -12.26 17.84
C ASN A 96 -25.93 -12.12 18.95
N PHE A 97 -25.61 -12.60 20.16
CA PHE A 97 -26.57 -12.66 21.28
C PHE A 97 -27.20 -11.31 21.64
N LEU A 98 -26.46 -10.21 21.46
CA LEU A 98 -26.90 -8.85 21.78
C LEU A 98 -27.47 -8.08 20.58
N GLY A 99 -27.51 -8.68 19.38
CA GLY A 99 -27.98 -8.01 18.17
C GLY A 99 -27.12 -6.83 17.71
N LEU A 100 -25.86 -6.73 18.16
CA LEU A 100 -25.01 -5.56 17.89
C LEU A 100 -24.50 -5.50 16.45
N LEU A 101 -24.39 -6.65 15.77
CA LEU A 101 -23.87 -6.71 14.40
C LEU A 101 -24.78 -6.01 13.38
N ASP A 102 -26.08 -5.92 13.66
CA ASP A 102 -27.07 -5.23 12.81
C ASP A 102 -27.45 -3.85 13.37
N SER A 103 -26.81 -3.39 14.44
CA SER A 103 -27.14 -2.12 15.09
C SER A 103 -26.74 -0.93 14.24
N GLU A 104 -27.72 -0.09 13.87
CA GLU A 104 -27.49 1.12 13.08
C GLU A 104 -26.51 2.09 13.76
N ARG A 105 -26.60 2.21 15.08
CA ARG A 105 -25.68 3.02 15.89
C ARG A 105 -24.23 2.55 15.73
N VAL A 106 -24.00 1.23 15.72
CA VAL A 106 -22.67 0.65 15.55
C VAL A 106 -22.18 0.86 14.12
N LYS A 107 -23.03 0.64 13.11
CA LYS A 107 -22.71 0.88 11.69
C LYS A 107 -22.30 2.34 11.43
N LEU A 108 -23.06 3.31 11.93
CA LEU A 108 -22.73 4.73 11.80
C LEU A 108 -21.41 5.09 12.50
N LYS A 109 -21.16 4.52 13.67
CA LYS A 109 -19.89 4.76 14.38
C LYS A 109 -18.70 4.11 13.65
N ALA A 110 -18.87 2.92 13.09
CA ALA A 110 -17.87 2.27 12.25
C ALA A 110 -17.59 3.11 10.99
N LEU A 111 -18.62 3.61 10.31
CA LEU A 111 -18.48 4.47 9.13
C LEU A 111 -17.73 5.77 9.44
N SER A 112 -18.07 6.45 10.54
CA SER A 112 -17.35 7.66 10.95
C SER A 112 -15.89 7.37 11.30
N SER A 113 -15.60 6.21 11.89
CA SER A 113 -14.24 5.77 12.20
C SER A 113 -13.46 5.44 10.94
N LEU A 114 -14.07 4.77 9.97
CA LEU A 114 -13.49 4.47 8.66
C LEU A 114 -13.13 5.75 7.89
N LYS A 115 -14.04 6.74 7.88
CA LYS A 115 -13.78 8.06 7.27
C LYS A 115 -12.64 8.82 7.95
N LYS A 116 -12.47 8.64 9.26
CA LYS A 116 -11.44 9.33 10.04
C LYS A 116 -10.07 8.64 9.97
N TYR A 117 -10.03 7.31 10.02
CA TYR A 117 -8.80 6.54 10.23
C TYR A 117 -8.42 5.64 9.04
N GLY A 118 -9.25 5.57 8.00
CA GLY A 118 -9.02 4.71 6.84
C GLY A 118 -9.33 3.22 7.11
N VAL A 119 -8.97 2.37 6.14
CA VAL A 119 -9.27 0.93 6.12
C VAL A 119 -8.27 0.07 6.92
N GLY A 120 -7.11 0.63 7.26
CA GLY A 120 -6.06 -0.08 7.97
C GLY A 120 -4.73 0.69 7.92
N THR A 121 -3.84 0.36 8.86
CA THR A 121 -2.52 1.01 9.00
C THR A 121 -1.45 0.42 8.09
N CYS A 122 -1.67 -0.79 7.55
CA CYS A 122 -0.69 -1.56 6.78
C CYS A 122 0.68 -1.74 7.49
N GLY A 123 0.71 -1.68 8.83
CA GLY A 123 1.95 -1.76 9.60
C GLY A 123 1.76 -2.35 11.00
N PRO A 124 2.79 -2.99 11.56
CA PRO A 124 2.75 -3.53 12.91
C PRO A 124 2.57 -2.41 13.94
N ARG A 125 1.92 -2.73 15.06
CA ARG A 125 1.57 -1.77 16.13
C ARG A 125 2.74 -0.88 16.56
N GLY A 126 3.96 -1.45 16.65
CA GLY A 126 5.17 -0.75 17.12
C GLY A 126 5.83 0.21 16.14
N PHE A 127 5.39 0.24 14.87
CA PHE A 127 5.93 1.13 13.85
C PHE A 127 4.85 2.11 13.38
N TYR A 128 4.05 1.71 12.39
CA TYR A 128 3.02 2.54 11.77
C TYR A 128 1.59 2.10 12.12
N GLY A 129 1.45 1.13 13.04
CA GLY A 129 0.16 0.55 13.41
C GLY A 129 -0.63 1.29 14.48
N THR A 130 -0.08 2.34 15.08
CA THR A 130 -0.75 3.10 16.15
C THR A 130 -0.83 4.57 15.76
N PHE A 131 -2.04 5.06 15.56
CA PHE A 131 -2.30 6.49 15.36
C PHE A 131 -2.43 7.15 16.72
N GLY A 132 -1.47 8.00 17.08
CA GLY A 132 -1.45 8.69 18.36
C GLY A 132 -0.34 8.20 19.28
N ARG A 133 0.80 8.87 19.13
CA ARG A 133 1.41 9.52 20.29
C ARG A 133 1.13 11.01 20.14
#